data_AF-A0A6A6APJ4-F1
#
_entry.id   AF-A0A6A6APJ4-F1
#
_cell.length_a   1.000
_cell.length_b   1.000
_cell.length_c   1.000
_cell.angle_alpha   90.00
_cell.angle_beta   90.00
_cell.angle_gamma   90.00
#
_symmetry.space_group_name_H-M   'P 1'
#
loop_
_entity.id
_entity.type
_entity.pdbx_description
1 polymer ?
#
loop_
_entity_poly.entity_id
_entity_poly.type
_entity_poly.pdbx_seq_one_letter_code
_entity_poly.pdbx_strand_id
1 'polypeptide(L)'
;MSALKQMEAARSLPPRLLRFFQKYPPPSLFPSITSQIQADLASPPAVPEPVSTTPPSDPNASMVETSSPASDLSPAPVLYTSEPSSPPDLPYPNPFLPTKNYTTGRWHGPVFGLRKQADLVKLASSHGVVDLLPWTIKKPGEKEKRRIEKGLQVKGTGEGQKVKGKLWERTMKGRLEMRRQAMLNMPSLIQEWKQKGHGRGWKKWPSGKAK
;
A
#
# COMPACT_ATOMS: atom_id res chain seq x y z
N MET A 1 20.85 38.73 8.61
CA MET A 1 21.45 37.74 9.55
C MET A 1 22.91 37.59 9.17
N SER A 2 23.85 37.88 10.08
CA SER A 2 25.30 37.77 9.78
C SER A 2 25.71 36.30 9.62
N ALA A 3 26.60 35.99 8.67
CA ALA A 3 27.10 34.64 8.41
C ALA A 3 27.75 34.00 9.67
N LEU A 4 28.40 34.82 10.52
CA LEU A 4 28.98 34.36 11.78
C LEU A 4 27.93 33.79 12.73
N LYS A 5 26.75 34.44 12.83
CA LYS A 5 25.64 33.98 13.66
C LYS A 5 25.09 32.62 13.18
N GLN A 6 25.07 32.38 11.87
CA GLN A 6 24.68 31.09 11.30
C GLN A 6 25.72 30.01 11.61
N MET A 7 27.02 30.35 11.56
CA MET A 7 28.10 29.41 11.93
C MET A 7 28.06 29.05 13.42
N GLU A 8 27.83 30.02 14.30
CA GLU A 8 27.66 29.77 15.75
C GLU A 8 26.45 28.89 16.03
N ALA A 9 25.32 29.16 15.36
CA ALA A 9 24.12 28.33 15.46
C ALA A 9 24.35 26.91 14.92
N ALA A 10 25.13 26.75 13.84
CA ALA A 10 25.49 25.44 13.33
C ALA A 10 26.41 24.69 14.31
N ARG A 11 27.36 25.38 14.95
CA ARG A 11 28.28 24.79 15.95
C ARG A 11 27.57 24.42 17.25
N SER A 12 26.47 25.08 17.61
CA SER A 12 25.69 24.75 18.82
C SER A 12 24.80 23.51 18.69
N LEU A 13 24.76 22.89 17.49
CA LEU A 13 24.03 21.64 17.27
C LEU A 13 24.63 20.48 18.08
N PRO A 14 23.79 19.52 18.52
CA PRO A 14 24.27 18.31 19.21
C PRO A 14 25.34 17.56 18.40
N PRO A 15 26.38 17.02 19.06
CA PRO A 15 27.50 16.37 18.37
C PRO A 15 27.06 15.16 17.54
N ARG A 16 25.96 14.49 17.93
CA ARG A 16 25.38 13.37 17.17
C ARG A 16 24.81 13.83 15.82
N LEU A 17 24.18 15.00 15.76
CA LEU A 17 23.69 15.59 14.50
C LEU A 17 24.84 16.10 13.65
N LEU A 18 25.83 16.75 14.26
CA LEU A 18 27.04 17.20 13.55
C LEU A 18 27.77 16.03 12.88
N ARG A 19 28.03 14.94 13.61
CA ARG A 19 28.64 13.73 13.06
C ARG A 19 27.81 13.10 11.93
N PHE A 20 26.49 13.17 12.02
CA PHE A 20 25.60 12.69 10.96
C PHE A 20 25.79 13.53 9.69
N PHE A 21 25.72 14.86 9.79
CA PHE A 21 25.89 15.76 8.65
C PHE A 21 27.31 15.78 8.08
N GLN A 22 28.33 15.53 8.90
CA GLN A 22 29.71 15.34 8.42
C GLN A 22 29.83 14.11 7.52
N LYS A 23 29.14 13.02 7.86
CA LYS A 23 29.19 11.77 7.09
C LYS A 23 28.21 11.76 5.92
N TYR A 24 27.07 12.43 6.07
CA TYR A 24 25.97 12.48 5.11
C TYR A 24 25.54 13.94 4.90
N PRO A 25 26.33 14.73 4.17
CA PRO A 25 26.07 16.14 3.94
C PRO A 25 24.86 16.36 3.01
N PRO A 26 23.82 17.10 3.42
CA PRO A 26 22.63 17.30 2.58
C PRO A 26 22.94 18.05 1.28
N PRO A 27 22.19 17.76 0.19
CA PRO A 27 22.40 18.37 -1.12
C PRO A 27 22.30 19.90 -1.10
N SER A 28 21.48 20.45 -0.19
CA SER A 28 21.28 21.90 -0.02
C SER A 28 22.55 22.65 0.41
N LEU A 29 23.58 21.97 0.89
CA LEU A 29 24.88 22.57 1.20
C LEU A 29 25.82 22.65 0.00
N PHE A 30 25.49 21.95 -1.10
CA PHE A 30 26.24 21.99 -2.34
C PHE A 30 25.53 22.93 -3.33
N PRO A 31 26.00 24.18 -3.51
CA PRO A 31 25.34 25.14 -4.39
C PRO A 31 25.29 24.66 -5.84
N SER A 32 26.33 23.95 -6.32
CA SER A 32 26.36 23.37 -7.67
C SER A 32 25.28 22.33 -7.92
N ILE A 33 25.08 21.41 -6.95
CA ILE A 33 24.07 20.36 -7.04
C ILE A 33 22.67 20.97 -6.91
N THR A 34 22.51 21.98 -6.03
CA THR A 34 21.23 22.69 -5.86
C THR A 34 20.80 23.36 -7.17
N SER A 35 21.71 24.02 -7.88
CA SER A 35 21.41 24.62 -9.19
C SER A 35 21.02 23.58 -10.26
N GLN A 36 21.61 22.38 -10.23
CA GLN A 36 21.25 21.29 -11.14
C GLN A 36 19.87 20.70 -10.82
N ILE A 37 19.57 20.42 -9.54
CA ILE A 37 18.25 19.93 -9.09
C ILE A 37 17.14 20.91 -9.49
N GLN A 38 17.40 22.21 -9.33
CA GLN A 38 16.41 23.25 -9.61
C GLN A 38 16.17 23.40 -11.12
N ALA A 39 17.16 23.08 -11.97
CA ALA A 39 17.01 23.04 -13.42
C ALA A 39 16.19 21.83 -13.89
N ASP A 40 16.40 20.64 -13.32
CA ASP A 40 15.65 19.42 -13.67
C ASP A 40 14.17 19.51 -13.27
N LEU A 41 13.85 20.12 -12.12
CA LEU A 41 12.47 20.34 -11.67
C LEU A 41 11.72 21.44 -12.45
N ALA A 42 12.44 22.30 -13.17
CA ALA A 42 11.85 23.40 -13.96
C ALA A 42 11.57 23.03 -15.43
N SER A 43 11.89 21.81 -15.86
CA SER A 43 11.63 21.35 -17.22
C SER A 43 10.19 20.81 -17.37
N PRO A 44 9.35 21.35 -18.28
CA PRO A 44 8.01 20.80 -18.52
C PRO A 44 8.10 19.42 -19.20
N PRO A 45 7.15 18.48 -18.94
CA PRO A 45 7.16 17.19 -19.61
C PRO A 45 6.90 17.38 -21.11
N ALA A 46 7.94 17.23 -21.92
CA ALA A 46 7.84 17.17 -23.36
C ALA A 46 7.02 15.93 -23.76
N VAL A 47 5.90 16.16 -24.43
CA VAL A 47 5.03 15.14 -25.03
C VAL A 47 5.79 14.55 -26.23
N PRO A 48 6.12 13.25 -26.28
CA PRO A 48 6.72 12.68 -27.48
C PRO A 48 5.64 12.33 -28.51
N GLU A 49 5.74 12.94 -29.68
CA GLU A 49 4.92 12.64 -30.87
C GLU A 49 5.17 11.21 -31.40
N PRO A 50 4.13 10.49 -31.88
CA PRO A 50 4.31 9.16 -32.46
C PRO A 50 4.81 9.25 -33.90
N VAL A 51 6.04 8.79 -34.14
CA VAL A 51 6.55 8.55 -35.49
C VAL A 51 5.94 7.27 -36.07
N SER A 52 5.17 7.42 -37.16
CA SER A 52 4.71 6.32 -38.01
C SER A 52 5.89 5.65 -38.72
N THR A 53 6.01 4.34 -38.57
CA THR A 53 6.83 3.47 -39.43
C THR A 53 5.92 2.38 -39.98
N THR A 54 5.48 2.57 -41.24
CA THR A 54 5.09 1.48 -42.16
C THR A 54 6.31 1.19 -43.03
N PRO A 55 6.58 -0.08 -43.38
CA PRO A 55 6.38 -0.52 -44.79
C PRO A 55 6.05 -2.05 -44.88
N PRO A 56 6.10 -2.74 -46.04
CA PRO A 56 4.90 -3.03 -46.84
C PRO A 56 4.75 -4.53 -47.23
N SER A 57 3.58 -4.82 -47.81
CA SER A 57 3.32 -5.89 -48.81
C SER A 57 3.51 -7.36 -48.43
N ASP A 58 2.39 -8.07 -48.33
CA ASP A 58 2.27 -9.41 -48.93
C ASP A 58 0.88 -9.53 -49.60
N PRO A 59 0.80 -9.84 -50.91
CA PRO A 59 -0.47 -9.98 -51.62
C PRO A 59 -0.85 -11.45 -51.67
N ASN A 60 -2.01 -11.81 -51.11
CA ASN A 60 -2.94 -12.85 -51.60
C ASN A 60 -3.73 -13.50 -50.44
N ALA A 61 -4.92 -12.94 -50.15
CA ALA A 61 -6.06 -13.72 -49.69
C ALA A 61 -7.35 -12.90 -49.92
N SER A 62 -8.25 -13.42 -50.76
CA SER A 62 -9.53 -12.81 -51.10
C SER A 62 -10.64 -13.18 -50.11
N MET A 63 -11.48 -12.17 -49.85
CA MET A 63 -12.93 -12.16 -49.55
C MET A 63 -13.45 -12.77 -48.24
N VAL A 64 -14.11 -11.95 -47.41
CA VAL A 64 -15.59 -11.84 -47.32
C VAL A 64 -15.97 -10.60 -46.48
N GLU A 65 -17.08 -9.99 -46.87
CA GLU A 65 -17.77 -8.80 -46.35
C GLU A 65 -18.05 -8.83 -44.84
N THR A 66 -18.05 -7.66 -44.18
CA THR A 66 -19.20 -7.10 -43.42
C THR A 66 -18.78 -5.85 -42.63
N SER A 67 -19.65 -4.85 -42.70
CA SER A 67 -19.63 -3.52 -42.09
C SER A 67 -19.31 -3.44 -40.58
N SER A 68 -18.47 -2.46 -40.24
CA SER A 68 -18.32 -1.80 -38.91
C SER A 68 -19.55 -0.92 -38.56
N PRO A 69 -19.72 -0.35 -37.33
CA PRO A 69 -18.69 -0.06 -36.33
C PRO A 69 -19.01 -0.29 -34.82
N ALA A 70 -17.92 -0.36 -34.06
CA ALA A 70 -17.67 0.23 -32.74
C ALA A 70 -18.51 -0.16 -31.52
N SER A 71 -17.90 -0.91 -30.59
CA SER A 71 -17.62 -0.48 -29.21
C SER A 71 -16.97 -1.63 -28.44
N ASP A 72 -15.64 -1.62 -28.31
CA ASP A 72 -14.98 -2.43 -27.28
C ASP A 72 -13.72 -1.72 -26.78
N LEU A 73 -13.86 -1.04 -25.64
CA LEU A 73 -12.76 -0.46 -24.88
C LEU A 73 -12.29 -1.48 -23.86
N SER A 74 -11.24 -2.22 -24.21
CA SER A 74 -10.44 -3.01 -23.28
C SER A 74 -9.10 -2.27 -23.04
N PRO A 75 -8.82 -1.71 -21.85
CA PRO A 75 -7.49 -1.20 -21.56
C PRO A 75 -6.60 -2.36 -21.10
N ALA A 76 -5.66 -2.74 -21.97
CA ALA A 76 -4.52 -3.57 -21.61
C ALA A 76 -3.65 -2.87 -20.53
N PRO A 77 -2.96 -3.62 -19.65
CA PRO A 77 -2.26 -3.06 -18.51
C PRO A 77 -1.03 -2.29 -18.97
N VAL A 78 -1.12 -0.96 -18.93
CA VAL A 78 0.04 -0.09 -18.96
C VAL A 78 0.93 -0.43 -17.75
N LEU A 79 2.06 -1.06 -18.05
CA LEU A 79 3.22 -1.13 -17.17
C LEU A 79 3.67 0.31 -16.89
N TYR A 80 3.09 0.92 -15.86
CA TYR A 80 3.64 2.10 -15.21
C TYR A 80 4.92 1.70 -14.49
N THR A 81 6.00 1.56 -15.24
CA THR A 81 7.34 1.77 -14.68
C THR A 81 7.48 3.28 -14.46
N SER A 82 6.87 3.76 -13.39
CA SER A 82 7.25 5.03 -12.79
C SER A 82 8.64 4.81 -12.20
N GLU A 83 9.67 5.20 -12.95
CA GLU A 83 11.01 5.35 -12.39
C GLU A 83 10.88 6.23 -11.15
N PRO A 84 11.24 5.72 -9.94
CA PRO A 84 11.31 6.57 -8.78
C PRO A 84 12.44 7.56 -9.07
N SER A 85 12.08 8.83 -9.24
CA SER A 85 12.99 9.97 -9.35
C SER A 85 14.29 9.68 -8.61
N SER A 86 15.36 9.41 -9.36
CA SER A 86 16.64 9.11 -8.74
C SER A 86 16.99 10.31 -7.87
N PRO A 87 17.29 10.12 -6.57
CA PRO A 87 17.73 11.23 -5.76
C PRO A 87 18.94 11.89 -6.45
N PRO A 88 19.09 13.21 -6.34
CA PRO A 88 20.22 13.94 -6.92
C PRO A 88 21.53 13.22 -6.64
N ASP A 89 22.46 13.28 -7.58
CA ASP A 89 23.73 12.57 -7.67
C ASP A 89 24.62 12.78 -6.42
N LEU A 90 24.18 12.21 -5.30
CA LEU A 90 24.88 12.17 -4.04
C LEU A 90 25.82 10.97 -4.12
N PRO A 91 27.08 11.11 -3.69
CA PRO A 91 28.07 10.04 -3.75
C PRO A 91 27.75 8.87 -2.79
N TYR A 92 26.61 8.91 -2.11
CA TYR A 92 26.17 7.91 -1.16
C TYR A 92 24.65 7.67 -1.24
N PRO A 93 24.18 6.43 -1.01
CA PRO A 93 22.76 6.13 -0.92
C PRO A 93 22.16 6.63 0.40
N ASN A 94 20.83 6.81 0.44
CA ASN A 94 20.12 7.23 1.65
C ASN A 94 20.41 6.26 2.84
N PRO A 95 21.02 6.74 3.94
CA PRO A 95 21.45 5.89 5.05
C PRO A 95 20.27 5.35 5.91
N PHE A 96 19.05 5.82 5.66
CA PHE A 96 17.82 5.39 6.34
C PHE A 96 17.09 4.25 5.62
N LEU A 97 17.47 3.93 4.38
CA LEU A 97 16.83 2.89 3.58
C LEU A 97 17.71 1.64 3.50
N PRO A 98 17.11 0.45 3.42
CA PRO A 98 17.84 -0.75 3.08
C PRO A 98 18.36 -0.64 1.64
N THR A 99 19.58 -1.11 1.41
CA THR A 99 20.21 -1.11 0.08
C THR A 99 20.34 -2.53 -0.42
N LYS A 100 20.17 -2.74 -1.72
CA LYS A 100 20.36 -4.05 -2.34
C LYS A 100 21.78 -4.15 -2.90
N ASN A 101 22.49 -5.22 -2.58
CA ASN A 101 23.73 -5.55 -3.26
C ASN A 101 23.38 -6.30 -4.56
N TYR A 102 23.64 -5.67 -5.72
CA TYR A 102 23.29 -6.24 -7.02
C TYR A 102 24.17 -7.43 -7.44
N THR A 103 25.38 -7.56 -6.89
CA THR A 103 26.27 -8.70 -7.19
C THR A 103 25.81 -9.97 -6.48
N THR A 104 25.40 -9.86 -5.21
CA THR A 104 25.00 -11.01 -4.38
C THR A 104 23.48 -11.18 -4.26
N GLY A 105 22.69 -10.20 -4.69
CA GLY A 105 21.24 -10.15 -4.56
C GLY A 105 20.72 -9.90 -3.13
N ARG A 106 21.60 -9.87 -2.12
CA ARG A 106 21.22 -9.72 -0.70
C ARG A 106 20.87 -8.27 -0.36
N TRP A 107 19.88 -8.09 0.51
CA TRP A 107 19.53 -6.78 1.07
C TRP A 107 20.35 -6.51 2.34
N HIS A 108 21.01 -5.36 2.37
CA HIS A 108 21.62 -4.82 3.57
C HIS A 108 20.59 -3.99 4.34
N GLY A 109 20.56 -4.16 5.66
CA GLY A 109 19.75 -3.32 6.53
C GLY A 109 20.21 -1.85 6.46
N PRO A 110 19.33 -0.89 6.81
CA PRO A 110 19.70 0.51 6.82
C PRO A 110 20.80 0.77 7.87
N VAL A 111 21.75 1.64 7.52
CA VAL A 111 22.86 2.03 8.42
C VAL A 111 22.33 2.57 9.75
N PHE A 112 21.24 3.34 9.69
CA PHE A 112 20.47 3.72 10.87
C PHE A 112 19.12 2.99 10.86
N GLY A 113 18.92 2.07 11.81
CA GLY A 113 17.61 1.45 12.03
C GLY A 113 16.54 2.45 12.50
N LEU A 114 15.27 2.04 12.43
CA LEU A 114 14.11 2.91 12.69
C LEU A 114 14.13 3.64 14.05
N ARG A 115 14.73 3.04 15.10
CA ARG A 115 14.92 3.69 16.40
C ARG A 115 15.93 4.84 16.31
N LYS A 116 17.10 4.59 15.71
CA LYS A 116 18.15 5.61 15.52
C LYS A 116 17.67 6.74 14.60
N GLN A 117 16.86 6.42 13.58
CA GLN A 117 16.19 7.41 12.73
C GLN A 117 15.26 8.31 13.55
N ALA A 118 14.40 7.72 14.38
CA ALA A 118 13.49 8.48 15.24
C ALA A 118 14.25 9.39 16.23
N ASP A 119 15.34 8.90 16.84
CA ASP A 119 16.18 9.73 17.71
C ASP A 119 16.76 10.94 16.96
N LEU A 120 17.29 10.72 15.75
CA LEU A 120 17.85 11.80 14.91
C LEU A 120 16.77 12.79 14.49
N VAL A 121 15.59 12.32 14.07
CA VAL A 121 14.46 13.20 13.73
C VAL A 121 13.99 13.98 14.95
N LYS A 122 13.92 13.36 16.15
CA LYS A 122 13.54 14.04 17.39
C LYS A 122 14.52 15.16 17.73
N LEU A 123 15.83 14.89 17.65
CA LEU A 123 16.87 15.91 17.84
C LEU A 123 16.80 16.99 16.76
N ALA A 124 16.65 16.62 15.49
CA ALA A 124 16.56 17.59 14.41
C ALA A 124 15.32 18.48 14.55
N SER A 125 14.21 17.93 15.04
CA SER A 125 12.96 18.66 15.30
C SER A 125 13.11 19.67 16.44
N SER A 126 13.84 19.34 17.51
CA SER A 126 14.10 20.31 18.59
C SER A 126 14.99 21.46 18.15
N HIS A 127 15.82 21.25 17.13
CA HIS A 127 16.75 22.25 16.59
C HIS A 127 16.30 22.87 15.26
N GLY A 128 15.11 22.53 14.74
CA GLY A 128 14.58 23.08 13.48
C GLY A 128 15.35 22.67 12.21
N VAL A 129 16.11 21.56 12.24
CA VAL A 129 16.95 21.09 11.13
C VAL A 129 16.45 19.77 10.52
N VAL A 130 15.14 19.51 10.60
CA VAL A 130 14.52 18.26 10.10
C VAL A 130 14.60 18.15 8.58
N ASP A 131 14.49 19.27 7.88
CA ASP A 131 14.45 19.30 6.42
C ASP A 131 15.79 18.88 5.81
N LEU A 132 16.89 19.12 6.53
CA LEU A 132 18.24 18.70 6.16
C LEU A 132 18.46 17.18 6.27
N LEU A 133 17.57 16.44 6.94
CA LEU A 133 17.69 14.98 7.00
C LEU A 133 17.19 14.35 5.69
N PRO A 134 17.77 13.22 5.26
CA PRO A 134 17.23 12.47 4.13
C PRO A 134 15.85 11.93 4.45
N TRP A 135 15.09 11.56 3.42
CA TRP A 135 13.74 11.05 3.59
C TRP A 135 13.70 9.83 4.54
N THR A 136 12.75 9.85 5.49
CA THR A 136 12.45 8.73 6.39
C THR A 136 10.98 8.75 6.76
N ILE A 137 10.41 7.55 6.97
CA ILE A 137 9.06 7.32 7.49
C ILE A 137 8.85 7.96 8.87
N LYS A 138 9.94 8.32 9.57
CA LYS A 138 9.90 8.92 10.90
C LYS A 138 9.82 10.45 10.89
N LYS A 139 9.93 11.12 9.73
CA LYS A 139 9.77 12.58 9.65
C LYS A 139 8.38 13.01 10.19
N PRO A 140 8.27 14.20 10.81
CA PRO A 140 6.98 14.75 11.21
C PRO A 140 6.08 14.94 9.97
N GLY A 141 4.76 14.79 10.13
CA GLY A 141 3.80 14.91 9.03
C GLY A 141 3.69 13.69 8.10
N GLU A 142 4.78 12.95 7.82
CA GLU A 142 4.74 11.81 6.87
C GLU A 142 3.78 10.70 7.30
N LYS A 143 3.70 10.44 8.61
CA LYS A 143 2.75 9.46 9.17
C LYS A 143 1.30 9.90 9.01
N GLU A 144 1.04 11.20 9.13
CA GLU A 144 -0.29 11.80 9.01
C GLU A 144 -0.71 11.86 7.54
N LYS A 145 0.18 12.32 6.66
CA LYS A 145 0.02 12.28 5.20
C LYS A 145 -0.38 10.87 4.73
N ARG A 146 0.39 9.85 5.12
CA ARG A 146 0.06 8.45 4.78
C ARG A 146 -1.31 8.00 5.31
N ARG A 147 -1.72 8.50 6.49
CA ARG A 147 -3.01 8.16 7.10
C ARG A 147 -4.16 8.87 6.39
N ILE A 148 -3.96 10.11 5.94
CA ILE A 148 -4.94 10.87 5.15
C ILE A 148 -5.12 10.23 3.77
N GLU A 149 -4.02 9.87 3.10
CA GLU A 149 -4.05 9.27 1.76
C GLU A 149 -4.66 7.86 1.73
N LYS A 150 -4.29 7.01 2.71
CA LYS A 150 -4.62 5.58 2.68
C LYS A 150 -5.73 5.16 3.65
N GLY A 151 -6.08 6.00 4.61
CA GLY A 151 -7.05 5.70 5.64
C GLY A 151 -6.60 4.63 6.65
N LEU A 152 -7.56 4.13 7.45
CA LEU A 152 -7.35 2.98 8.32
C LEU A 152 -7.44 1.68 7.50
N GLN A 153 -6.41 0.85 7.55
CA GLN A 153 -6.34 -0.40 6.76
C GLN A 153 -6.39 -1.68 7.61
N VAL A 154 -6.88 -1.59 8.85
CA VAL A 154 -6.99 -2.76 9.74
C VAL A 154 -8.06 -3.71 9.23
N LYS A 155 -7.78 -5.01 9.17
CA LYS A 155 -8.74 -6.00 8.65
C LYS A 155 -10.05 -5.96 9.47
N GLY A 156 -11.17 -5.80 8.77
CA GLY A 156 -12.51 -5.75 9.37
C GLY A 156 -13.02 -4.34 9.67
N THR A 157 -12.16 -3.46 10.21
CA THR A 157 -12.53 -2.08 10.63
C THR A 157 -11.99 -1.00 9.68
N GLY A 158 -11.07 -1.36 8.79
CA GLY A 158 -10.50 -0.46 7.82
C GLY A 158 -11.51 -0.03 6.75
N GLU A 159 -11.20 1.06 6.07
CA GLU A 159 -12.02 1.60 4.99
C GLU A 159 -12.24 0.53 3.91
N GLY A 160 -13.50 0.33 3.52
CA GLY A 160 -13.91 -0.73 2.58
C GLY A 160 -13.86 -2.16 3.12
N GLN A 161 -13.48 -2.40 4.38
CA GLN A 161 -13.52 -3.73 4.99
C GLN A 161 -14.83 -3.97 5.75
N LYS A 162 -15.23 -5.24 5.85
CA LYS A 162 -16.37 -5.67 6.65
C LYS A 162 -15.94 -6.64 7.75
N VAL A 163 -16.50 -6.44 8.94
CA VAL A 163 -16.29 -7.34 10.08
C VAL A 163 -16.92 -8.71 9.80
N LYS A 164 -16.20 -9.78 10.12
CA LYS A 164 -16.64 -11.17 9.89
C LYS A 164 -17.90 -11.55 10.70
N GLY A 165 -18.09 -10.96 11.87
CA GLY A 165 -19.11 -11.37 12.86
C GLY A 165 -18.73 -12.66 13.58
N LYS A 166 -19.27 -12.89 14.78
CA LYS A 166 -19.05 -14.13 15.55
C LYS A 166 -19.81 -15.30 14.93
N LEU A 167 -19.42 -16.54 15.24
CA LEU A 167 -20.04 -17.74 14.65
C LEU A 167 -21.55 -17.80 14.92
N TRP A 168 -21.99 -17.44 16.13
CA TRP A 168 -23.40 -17.42 16.48
C TRP A 168 -24.17 -16.37 15.68
N GLU A 169 -23.66 -15.13 15.54
CA GLU A 169 -24.28 -14.07 14.73
C GLU A 169 -24.49 -14.51 13.27
N ARG A 170 -23.47 -15.15 12.69
CA ARG A 170 -23.52 -15.66 11.32
C ARG A 170 -24.55 -16.79 11.14
N THR A 171 -24.74 -17.62 12.16
CA THR A 171 -25.62 -18.81 12.09
C THR A 171 -27.01 -18.59 12.70
N MET A 172 -27.25 -17.50 13.43
CA MET A 172 -28.51 -17.23 14.13
C MET A 172 -29.71 -17.26 13.20
N LYS A 173 -29.62 -16.61 12.03
CA LYS A 173 -30.72 -16.60 11.05
C LYS A 173 -31.08 -18.01 10.60
N GLY A 174 -30.09 -18.84 10.26
CA GLY A 174 -30.31 -20.23 9.88
C GLY A 174 -30.89 -21.07 11.01
N ARG A 175 -30.40 -20.89 12.25
CA ARG A 175 -30.94 -21.59 13.43
C ARG A 175 -32.38 -21.20 13.74
N LEU A 176 -32.74 -19.93 13.61
CA LEU A 176 -34.11 -19.45 13.81
C LEU A 176 -35.06 -19.99 12.74
N GLU A 177 -34.63 -20.05 11.48
CA GLU A 177 -35.45 -20.60 10.41
C GLU A 177 -35.71 -22.11 10.59
N MET A 178 -34.67 -22.88 10.95
CA MET A 178 -34.84 -24.29 11.29
C MET A 178 -35.82 -24.50 12.45
N ARG A 179 -35.77 -23.62 13.47
CA ARG A 179 -36.72 -23.65 14.58
C ARG A 179 -38.14 -23.32 14.12
N ARG A 180 -38.32 -22.30 13.29
CA ARG A 180 -39.62 -21.91 12.72
C ARG A 180 -40.24 -23.08 11.94
N GLN A 181 -39.47 -23.69 11.04
CA GLN A 181 -39.94 -24.79 10.22
C GLN A 181 -40.25 -26.05 11.05
N ALA A 182 -39.45 -26.35 12.07
CA ALA A 182 -39.74 -27.44 13.00
C ALA A 182 -41.06 -27.22 13.74
N MET A 183 -41.39 -25.99 14.14
CA MET A 183 -42.67 -25.66 14.79
C MET A 183 -43.85 -25.75 13.83
N LEU A 184 -43.70 -25.33 12.58
CA LEU A 184 -44.74 -25.48 11.56
C LEU A 184 -45.03 -26.97 11.25
N ASN A 185 -44.00 -27.82 11.25
CA ASN A 185 -44.13 -29.26 11.00
C ASN A 185 -44.47 -30.07 12.27
N MET A 186 -44.49 -29.44 13.45
CA MET A 186 -44.73 -30.13 14.72
C MET A 186 -46.14 -30.73 14.82
N PRO A 187 -47.23 -30.03 14.42
CA PRO A 187 -48.58 -30.59 14.47
C PRO A 187 -48.75 -31.85 13.61
N SER A 188 -48.25 -31.83 12.36
CA SER A 188 -48.35 -32.98 11.46
C SER A 188 -47.54 -34.17 11.99
N LEU A 189 -46.34 -33.92 12.54
CA LEU A 189 -45.51 -34.95 13.14
C LEU A 189 -46.17 -35.59 14.37
N ILE A 190 -46.83 -34.80 15.22
CA ILE A 190 -47.60 -35.32 16.37
C ILE A 190 -48.76 -36.19 15.91
N GLN A 191 -49.49 -35.77 14.87
CA GLN A 191 -50.60 -36.54 14.31
C GLN A 191 -50.12 -37.90 13.80
N GLU A 192 -49.05 -37.93 12.99
CA GLU A 192 -48.45 -39.18 12.52
C GLU A 192 -48.00 -40.07 13.68
N TRP A 193 -47.36 -39.50 14.70
CA TRP A 193 -46.87 -40.25 15.85
C TRP A 193 -48.00 -40.89 16.67
N LYS A 194 -49.10 -40.16 16.88
CA LYS A 194 -50.30 -40.66 17.55
C LYS A 194 -50.98 -41.76 16.74
N GLN A 195 -51.21 -41.55 15.44
CA GLN A 195 -51.82 -42.54 14.55
C GLN A 195 -51.04 -43.85 14.49
N LYS A 196 -49.70 -43.77 14.55
CA LYS A 196 -48.81 -44.94 14.50
C LYS A 196 -48.65 -45.67 15.84
N GLY A 197 -49.42 -45.28 16.87
CA GLY A 197 -49.49 -45.98 18.15
C GLY A 197 -48.36 -45.61 19.13
N HIS A 198 -48.10 -44.30 19.31
CA HIS A 198 -47.23 -43.78 20.38
C HIS A 198 -45.83 -44.41 20.42
N GLY A 199 -45.23 -44.65 19.25
CA GLY A 199 -43.85 -45.14 19.14
C GLY A 199 -43.70 -46.62 18.79
N ARG A 200 -44.75 -47.46 18.88
CA ARG A 200 -44.65 -48.90 18.56
C ARG A 200 -44.19 -49.19 17.13
N GLY A 201 -44.62 -48.37 16.16
CA GLY A 201 -44.20 -48.45 14.74
C GLY A 201 -43.25 -47.34 14.29
N TRP A 202 -42.68 -46.55 15.20
CA TRP A 202 -41.89 -45.36 14.85
C TRP A 202 -40.44 -45.71 14.56
N LYS A 203 -39.96 -45.39 13.35
CA LYS A 203 -38.58 -45.64 12.89
C LYS A 203 -37.76 -44.35 12.69
N LYS A 204 -38.40 -43.18 12.70
CA LYS A 204 -37.76 -41.87 12.43
C LYS A 204 -37.21 -41.24 13.72
N TRP A 205 -36.29 -41.92 14.41
CA TRP A 205 -35.68 -41.38 15.63
C TRP A 205 -34.61 -40.32 15.29
N PRO A 206 -34.50 -39.23 16.05
CA PRO A 206 -33.42 -38.27 15.87
C PRO A 206 -32.07 -38.95 16.08
N SER A 207 -31.16 -38.81 15.12
CA SER A 207 -29.77 -39.20 15.33
C SER A 207 -29.06 -38.11 16.12
N GLY A 208 -28.35 -38.45 17.20
CA GLY A 208 -27.53 -37.50 17.96
C GLY A 208 -26.38 -36.86 17.17
N LYS A 209 -26.14 -37.30 15.93
CA LYS A 209 -25.25 -36.62 14.99
C LYS A 209 -25.96 -35.38 14.46
N ALA A 210 -25.53 -34.20 14.92
CA ALA A 210 -25.86 -32.95 14.26
C ALA A 210 -25.44 -33.05 12.78
N LYS A 211 -26.39 -32.82 11.86
CA LYS A 211 -26.10 -32.63 10.43
C LYS A 211 -25.46 -31.27 10.20
#